data_AF-A0A3N5XAQ4-F1
#
_entry.id   AF-A0A3N5XAQ4-F1
#
_cell.length_a   1.000
_cell.length_b   1.000
_cell.length_c   1.000
_cell.angle_alpha   90.00
_cell.angle_beta   90.00
_cell.angle_gamma   90.00
#
_symmetry.space_group_name_H-M   'P 1'
#
loop_
_entity.id
_entity.type
_entity.pdbx_description
1 polymer ?
#
loop_
_entity_poly.entity_id
_entity_poly.type
_entity_poly.pdbx_seq_one_letter_code
_entity_poly.pdbx_strand_id
1 'polypeptide(L)'
;MQQELEERGTEVDRFRSKQVERARYEADLAKRRFMLVDPEHRLVADALEAEWNSKLRALQETLEEHERLREADRLGLDETQRARITALAGDFPRLWADPKTPDREKKRMVRLLLEDVTLVKKDRLLMHIRFKGGVTQSVSLPLPVNLIQLYKTDPAIVREIDRPLGPPHRRRNIRHAE
;
A
#
# COMPACT_ATOMS: atom_id res chain seq x y z
N MET A 1 12.64 -10.08 -23.31
CA MET A 1 13.05 -9.03 -22.34
C MET A 1 12.82 -7.63 -22.88
N GLN A 2 13.29 -7.25 -24.09
CA GLN A 2 13.00 -5.93 -24.68
C GLN A 2 11.51 -5.73 -25.05
N GLN A 3 10.86 -6.70 -25.69
CA GLN A 3 9.40 -6.63 -25.99
C GLN A 3 8.53 -6.48 -24.74
N GLU A 4 8.89 -7.14 -23.64
CA GLU A 4 8.14 -7.07 -22.38
C GLU A 4 8.27 -5.70 -21.69
N LEU A 5 9.38 -4.98 -21.92
CA LEU A 5 9.56 -3.61 -21.42
C LEU A 5 8.78 -2.59 -22.26
N GLU A 6 8.67 -2.81 -23.57
CA GLU A 6 7.87 -1.96 -24.48
C GLU A 6 6.37 -2.13 -24.22
N GLU A 7 5.89 -3.37 -24.09
CA GLU A 7 4.49 -3.66 -23.75
C GLU A 7 4.09 -3.02 -22.40
N ARG A 8 4.98 -3.07 -21.39
CA ARG A 8 4.76 -2.43 -20.09
C ARG A 8 4.76 -0.90 -20.15
N GLY A 9 5.61 -0.30 -20.99
CA GLY A 9 5.57 1.15 -21.24
C GLY A 9 4.19 1.59 -21.78
N THR A 10 3.63 0.81 -22.72
CA THR A 10 2.29 1.11 -23.25
C THR A 10 1.18 0.93 -22.21
N GLU A 11 1.33 0.01 -21.26
CA GLU A 11 0.33 -0.22 -20.21
C GLU A 11 0.34 0.89 -19.15
N VAL A 12 1.53 1.38 -18.78
CA VAL A 12 1.70 2.54 -17.89
C VAL A 12 1.13 3.81 -18.54
N ASP A 13 1.40 4.04 -19.82
CA ASP A 13 0.84 5.18 -20.55
C ASP A 13 -0.68 5.08 -20.71
N ARG A 14 -1.23 3.88 -20.89
CA ARG A 14 -2.69 3.67 -20.86
C ARG A 14 -3.29 4.00 -19.49
N PHE A 15 -2.62 3.61 -18.40
CA PHE A 15 -3.09 3.94 -17.05
C PHE A 15 -3.05 5.46 -16.80
N ARG A 16 -1.95 6.14 -17.17
CA ARG A 16 -1.82 7.60 -17.11
C ARG A 16 -2.90 8.30 -17.93
N SER A 17 -3.16 7.82 -19.15
CA SER A 17 -4.21 8.34 -20.03
C SER A 17 -5.60 8.22 -19.41
N LYS A 18 -5.94 7.09 -18.78
CA LYS A 18 -7.21 6.89 -18.08
C LYS A 18 -7.40 7.85 -16.90
N GLN A 19 -6.34 8.21 -16.19
CA GLN A 19 -6.41 9.18 -15.09
C GLN A 19 -6.73 10.58 -15.62
N VAL A 20 -6.11 10.99 -16.73
CA VAL A 20 -6.43 12.25 -17.42
C VAL A 20 -7.88 12.25 -17.90
N GLU A 21 -8.35 11.16 -18.51
CA GLU A 21 -9.75 11.03 -18.96
C GLU A 21 -10.74 11.16 -17.80
N ARG A 22 -10.46 10.53 -16.66
CA ARG A 22 -11.29 10.65 -15.46
C ARG A 22 -11.32 12.08 -14.93
N ALA A 23 -10.16 12.72 -14.78
CA ALA A 23 -10.09 14.10 -14.31
C ALA A 23 -10.83 15.06 -15.26
N ARG A 24 -10.74 14.82 -16.57
CA ARG A 24 -11.47 15.58 -17.59
C ARG A 24 -12.97 15.38 -17.49
N TYR A 25 -13.42 14.14 -17.34
CA TYR A 25 -14.83 13.83 -17.13
C TYR A 25 -15.39 14.51 -15.88
N GLU A 26 -14.66 14.48 -14.76
CA GLU A 26 -15.09 15.15 -13.52
C GLU A 26 -15.17 16.68 -13.68
N ALA A 27 -14.22 17.29 -14.39
CA ALA A 27 -14.26 18.73 -14.71
C ALA A 27 -15.45 19.09 -15.64
N ASP A 28 -15.71 18.27 -16.66
CA ASP A 28 -16.84 18.47 -17.58
C ASP A 28 -18.19 18.28 -16.88
N LEU A 29 -18.28 17.36 -15.92
CA LEU A 29 -19.47 17.15 -15.11
C LEU A 29 -19.73 18.35 -14.19
N ALA A 30 -18.70 18.84 -13.50
CA ALA A 30 -18.80 20.04 -12.65
C ALA A 30 -19.21 21.28 -13.48
N LYS A 31 -18.62 21.44 -14.67
CA LYS A 31 -19.00 22.49 -15.63
C LYS A 31 -20.48 22.42 -15.98
N ARG A 32 -21.00 21.24 -16.33
CA ARG A 32 -22.43 21.08 -16.67
C ARG A 32 -23.35 21.43 -15.51
N ARG A 33 -22.98 21.05 -14.28
CA ARG A 33 -23.76 21.41 -13.08
C ARG A 33 -23.81 22.93 -12.88
N PHE A 34 -22.66 23.60 -13.00
CA PHE A 34 -22.59 25.05 -12.91
C PHE A 34 -23.44 25.74 -13.99
N MET A 35 -23.37 25.28 -15.24
CA MET A 35 -24.15 25.86 -16.35
C MET A 35 -25.67 25.64 -16.24
N LEU A 36 -26.13 24.71 -15.39
CA LEU A 36 -27.54 24.41 -15.18
C LEU A 36 -28.14 25.12 -13.95
N VAL A 37 -27.32 25.82 -13.16
CA VAL A 37 -27.81 26.52 -11.96
C VAL A 37 -28.62 27.76 -12.37
N ASP A 38 -29.69 28.03 -11.65
CA ASP A 38 -30.43 29.30 -11.78
C ASP A 38 -29.54 30.45 -11.26
N PRO A 39 -29.34 31.54 -12.03
CA PRO A 39 -28.58 32.70 -11.60
C PRO A 39 -29.09 33.35 -10.30
N GLU A 40 -30.39 33.22 -9.97
CA GLU A 40 -30.94 33.76 -8.73
C GLU A 40 -30.46 32.99 -7.49
N HIS A 41 -30.00 31.73 -7.65
CA HIS A 41 -29.44 30.91 -6.58
C HIS A 41 -27.93 31.17 -6.38
N ARG A 42 -27.57 32.43 -6.12
CA ARG A 42 -26.17 32.90 -6.08
C ARG A 42 -25.22 32.06 -5.21
N LEU A 43 -25.64 31.65 -4.02
CA LEU A 43 -24.81 30.82 -3.13
C LEU A 43 -24.53 29.42 -3.72
N VAL A 44 -25.49 28.85 -4.43
CA VAL A 44 -25.33 27.55 -5.11
C VAL A 44 -24.41 27.71 -6.32
N ALA A 45 -24.55 28.82 -7.06
CA ALA A 45 -23.67 29.15 -8.18
C ALA A 45 -22.22 29.31 -7.70
N ASP A 46 -21.97 30.07 -6.63
CA ASP A 46 -20.62 30.27 -6.06
C ASP A 46 -19.99 28.94 -5.61
N ALA A 47 -20.78 28.05 -5.00
CA ALA A 47 -20.30 26.73 -4.58
C ALA A 47 -19.95 25.81 -5.76
N LEU A 48 -20.80 25.78 -6.80
CA LEU A 48 -20.57 25.00 -8.01
C LEU A 48 -19.40 25.55 -8.84
N GLU A 49 -19.21 26.87 -8.86
CA GLU A 49 -18.05 27.50 -9.47
C GLU A 49 -16.77 27.08 -8.74
N ALA A 50 -16.77 27.11 -7.40
CA ALA A 50 -15.62 26.67 -6.61
C ALA A 50 -15.30 25.18 -6.84
N GLU A 51 -16.33 24.32 -6.92
CA GLU A 51 -16.17 22.90 -7.27
C GLU A 51 -15.56 22.74 -8.67
N TRP A 52 -16.09 23.45 -9.67
CA TRP A 52 -15.57 23.39 -11.04
C TRP A 52 -14.12 23.88 -11.13
N ASN A 53 -13.77 24.99 -10.47
CA ASN A 53 -12.41 25.51 -10.39
C ASN A 53 -11.45 24.53 -9.67
N SER A 54 -11.93 23.78 -8.67
CA SER A 54 -11.15 22.72 -8.06
C SER A 54 -10.88 21.56 -9.02
N LYS A 55 -11.90 21.12 -9.78
CA LYS A 55 -11.74 20.05 -10.77
C LYS A 55 -10.85 20.45 -11.95
N LEU A 56 -10.90 21.70 -12.39
CA LEU A 56 -10.00 22.23 -13.42
C LEU A 56 -8.54 22.21 -12.97
N ARG A 57 -8.26 22.60 -11.71
CA ARG A 57 -6.91 22.52 -11.13
C ARG A 57 -6.42 21.07 -11.07
N ALA A 58 -7.25 20.14 -10.60
CA ALA A 58 -6.90 18.73 -10.56
C ALA A 58 -6.61 18.13 -11.95
N LEU A 59 -7.39 18.52 -12.98
CA LEU A 59 -7.12 18.14 -14.36
C LEU A 59 -5.77 18.67 -14.85
N GLN A 60 -5.48 19.95 -14.58
CA GLN A 60 -4.22 20.57 -14.96
C GLN A 60 -3.02 19.89 -14.29
N GLU A 61 -3.09 19.64 -12.98
CA GLU A 61 -2.05 18.91 -12.24
C GLU A 61 -1.80 17.52 -12.83
N THR A 62 -2.87 16.80 -13.20
CA THR A 62 -2.77 15.46 -13.81
C THR A 62 -2.11 15.51 -15.19
N LEU A 63 -2.40 16.54 -16.00
CA LEU A 63 -1.77 16.73 -17.31
C LEU A 63 -0.29 17.08 -17.19
N GLU A 64 0.05 17.99 -16.29
CA GLU A 64 1.44 18.38 -16.03
C GLU A 64 2.28 17.21 -15.52
N GLU A 65 1.73 16.38 -14.64
CA GLU A 65 2.41 15.19 -14.15
C GLU A 65 2.62 14.15 -15.26
N HIS A 66 1.63 13.96 -16.15
CA HIS A 66 1.80 13.08 -17.30
C HIS A 66 2.92 13.57 -18.22
N GLU A 67 2.97 14.87 -18.54
CA GLU A 67 4.02 15.40 -19.42
C GLU A 67 5.41 15.30 -18.77
N ARG A 68 5.54 15.61 -17.47
CA ARG A 68 6.80 15.43 -16.72
C ARG A 68 7.30 13.98 -16.77
N LEU A 69 6.40 13.02 -16.56
CA LEU A 69 6.75 11.60 -16.61
C LEU A 69 7.13 11.17 -18.03
N ARG A 70 6.44 11.68 -19.05
CA ARG A 70 6.74 11.41 -20.46
C ARG A 70 8.09 12.00 -20.89
N GLU A 71 8.45 13.19 -20.41
CA GLU A 71 9.76 13.79 -20.62
C GLU A 71 10.87 12.99 -19.93
N ALA A 72 10.63 12.53 -18.69
CA ALA A 72 11.55 11.66 -17.98
C ALA A 72 11.77 10.32 -18.71
N ASP A 73 10.70 9.74 -19.28
CA ASP A 73 10.78 8.52 -20.09
C ASP A 73 11.54 8.75 -21.43
N ARG A 74 11.43 9.96 -22.01
CA ARG A 74 12.15 10.38 -23.24
C ARG A 74 13.64 10.60 -23.02
N LEU A 75 14.06 11.10 -21.86
CA LEU A 75 15.45 11.34 -21.48
C LEU A 75 16.21 10.05 -21.12
N GLY A 76 15.90 8.94 -21.81
CA GLY A 76 16.26 7.58 -21.44
C GLY A 76 17.70 7.37 -20.96
N LEU A 77 17.86 6.37 -20.10
CA LEU A 77 19.16 5.99 -19.51
C LEU A 77 20.17 5.58 -20.59
N ASP A 78 21.36 6.18 -20.56
CA ASP A 78 22.51 5.76 -21.37
C ASP A 78 22.88 4.29 -21.07
N GLU A 79 23.51 3.60 -22.02
CA GLU A 79 23.90 2.20 -21.87
C GLU A 79 24.84 2.00 -20.67
N THR A 80 25.74 2.96 -20.42
CA THR A 80 26.62 2.98 -19.25
C THR A 80 25.82 3.07 -17.94
N GLN A 81 24.74 3.87 -17.93
CA GLN A 81 23.88 4.03 -16.77
C GLN A 81 23.03 2.77 -16.54
N ARG A 82 22.51 2.15 -17.60
CA ARG A 82 21.81 0.86 -17.54
C ARG A 82 22.71 -0.23 -16.96
N ALA A 83 23.95 -0.34 -17.43
CA ALA A 83 24.91 -1.32 -16.92
C ALA A 83 25.18 -1.12 -15.42
N ARG A 84 25.38 0.14 -14.98
CA ARG A 84 25.58 0.46 -13.56
C ARG A 84 24.37 0.15 -12.71
N ILE A 85 23.17 0.52 -13.15
CA ILE A 85 21.92 0.22 -12.43
C ILE A 85 21.72 -1.30 -12.32
N THR A 86 22.02 -2.05 -13.38
CA THR A 86 21.91 -3.52 -13.39
C THR A 86 22.89 -4.16 -12.40
N ALA A 87 24.14 -3.67 -12.35
CA ALA A 87 25.12 -4.13 -11.37
C ALA A 87 24.67 -3.85 -9.93
N LEU A 88 24.17 -2.62 -9.66
CA LEU A 88 23.62 -2.22 -8.36
C LEU A 88 22.42 -3.08 -7.95
N ALA A 89 21.52 -3.40 -8.88
CA ALA A 89 20.39 -4.27 -8.63
C ALA A 89 20.82 -5.70 -8.26
N GLY A 90 21.90 -6.21 -8.88
CA GLY A 90 22.49 -7.51 -8.53
C GLY A 90 23.06 -7.56 -7.11
N ASP A 91 23.57 -6.44 -6.60
CA ASP A 91 24.10 -6.31 -5.23
C ASP A 91 23.02 -6.16 -4.14
N PHE A 92 21.76 -5.88 -4.52
CA PHE A 92 20.69 -5.59 -3.59
C PHE A 92 20.45 -6.68 -2.52
N PRO A 93 20.36 -8.00 -2.86
CA PRO A 93 20.13 -9.04 -1.87
C PRO A 93 21.25 -9.10 -0.81
N ARG A 94 22.50 -8.85 -1.24
CA ARG A 94 23.67 -8.84 -0.36
C ARG A 94 23.59 -7.68 0.64
N LEU A 95 23.30 -6.46 0.16
CA LEU A 95 23.17 -5.27 1.01
C LEU A 95 21.99 -5.38 1.99
N TRP A 96 20.87 -5.94 1.55
CA TRP A 96 19.69 -6.16 2.37
C TRP A 96 19.95 -7.12 3.54
N ALA A 97 20.66 -8.21 3.27
CA ALA A 97 20.99 -9.24 4.25
C ALA A 97 22.14 -8.85 5.20
N ASP A 98 22.95 -7.84 4.85
CA ASP A 98 24.09 -7.42 5.67
C ASP A 98 23.60 -6.85 7.03
N PRO A 99 24.04 -7.43 8.17
CA PRO A 99 23.74 -6.93 9.52
C PRO A 99 24.27 -5.52 9.78
N LYS A 100 25.32 -5.09 9.07
CA LYS A 100 25.91 -3.75 9.20
C LYS A 100 25.09 -2.68 8.47
N THR A 101 24.14 -3.07 7.62
CA THR A 101 23.27 -2.13 6.92
C THR A 101 22.18 -1.61 7.87
N PRO A 102 22.16 -0.32 8.22
CA PRO A 102 21.17 0.22 9.13
C PRO A 102 19.74 0.17 8.55
N ASP A 103 18.75 0.04 9.42
CA ASP A 103 17.33 0.02 9.03
C ASP A 103 16.91 1.26 8.23
N ARG A 104 17.53 2.41 8.49
CA ARG A 104 17.33 3.63 7.72
C ARG A 104 17.66 3.43 6.25
N GLU A 105 18.78 2.78 5.94
CA GLU A 105 19.20 2.51 4.56
C GLU A 105 18.32 1.45 3.92
N LYS A 106 17.94 0.40 4.66
CA LYS A 106 16.95 -0.59 4.21
C LYS A 106 15.63 0.07 3.81
N LYS A 107 15.11 0.97 4.66
CA LYS A 107 13.89 1.73 4.37
C LYS A 107 14.03 2.62 3.13
N ARG A 108 15.20 3.25 2.97
CA ARG A 108 15.50 4.10 1.81
C ARG A 108 15.51 3.29 0.52
N MET A 109 16.17 2.12 0.52
CA MET A 109 16.20 1.24 -0.64
C MET A 109 14.80 0.76 -1.04
N VAL A 110 13.99 0.29 -0.08
CA VAL A 110 12.61 -0.14 -0.36
C VAL A 110 11.77 0.99 -0.97
N ARG A 111 11.95 2.23 -0.51
CA ARG A 111 11.24 3.40 -1.04
C ARG A 111 11.60 3.74 -2.49
N LEU A 112 12.77 3.31 -2.97
CA LEU A 112 13.16 3.45 -4.38
C LEU A 112 12.51 2.37 -5.27
N LEU A 113 12.13 1.23 -4.68
CA LEU A 113 11.58 0.09 -5.41
C LEU A 113 10.05 0.09 -5.43
N LEU A 114 9.43 0.42 -4.30
CA LEU A 114 7.99 0.35 -4.12
C LEU A 114 7.32 1.70 -4.40
N GLU A 115 6.25 1.65 -5.18
CA GLU A 115 5.32 2.75 -5.35
C GLU A 115 4.33 2.76 -4.17
N ASP A 116 3.66 1.62 -3.95
CA ASP A 116 2.79 1.40 -2.79
C ASP A 116 2.53 -0.08 -2.53
N VAL A 117 1.91 -0.35 -1.38
CA VAL A 117 1.43 -1.66 -0.98
C VAL A 117 0.00 -1.52 -0.49
N THR A 118 -0.92 -2.23 -1.11
CA THR A 118 -2.33 -2.31 -0.71
C THR A 118 -2.60 -3.63 -0.02
N LEU A 119 -3.15 -3.58 1.19
CA LEU A 119 -3.53 -4.76 1.97
C LEU A 119 -5.06 -4.92 1.97
N VAL A 120 -5.53 -6.09 1.58
CA VAL A 120 -6.95 -6.47 1.61
C VAL A 120 -7.13 -7.68 2.52
N LYS A 121 -7.84 -7.48 3.63
CA LYS A 121 -8.14 -8.54 4.59
C LYS A 121 -9.48 -9.20 4.24
N LYS A 122 -9.46 -10.48 3.91
CA LYS A 122 -10.64 -11.36 3.79
C LYS A 122 -10.39 -12.61 4.66
N ASP A 123 -10.62 -13.80 4.11
CA ASP A 123 -10.26 -15.08 4.73
C ASP A 123 -8.73 -15.29 4.80
N ARG A 124 -8.00 -14.54 3.97
CA ARG A 124 -6.54 -14.42 3.94
C ARG A 124 -6.15 -12.94 3.82
N LEU A 125 -4.91 -12.61 4.14
CA LEU A 125 -4.35 -11.28 3.90
C LEU A 125 -3.78 -11.24 2.48
N LEU A 126 -4.46 -10.53 1.59
CA LEU A 126 -3.98 -10.28 0.24
C LEU A 126 -3.15 -8.99 0.24
N MET A 127 -1.91 -9.09 -0.24
CA MET A 127 -1.01 -7.96 -0.38
C MET A 127 -0.73 -7.71 -1.85
N HIS A 128 -1.16 -6.57 -2.36
CA HIS A 128 -0.86 -6.09 -3.70
C HIS A 128 0.30 -5.08 -3.60
N ILE A 129 1.43 -5.42 -4.20
CA ILE A 129 2.64 -4.61 -4.22
C ILE A 129 2.75 -3.98 -5.60
N ARG A 130 2.83 -2.64 -5.66
CA ARG A 130 3.13 -1.90 -6.89
C ARG A 130 4.57 -1.39 -6.81
N PHE A 131 5.37 -1.69 -7.82
CA PHE A 131 6.74 -1.21 -7.93
C PHE A 131 6.80 0.06 -8.77
N LYS A 132 7.80 0.92 -8.52
CA LYS A 132 8.03 2.15 -9.30
C LYS A 132 8.30 1.88 -10.78
N GLY A 133 8.71 0.66 -11.13
CA GLY A 133 8.88 0.18 -12.51
C GLY A 133 7.61 -0.40 -13.15
N GLY A 134 6.42 -0.15 -12.59
CA GLY A 134 5.13 -0.59 -13.13
C GLY A 134 4.76 -2.07 -12.89
N VAL A 135 5.71 -2.89 -12.44
CA VAL A 135 5.45 -4.28 -12.05
C VAL A 135 4.49 -4.31 -10.85
N THR A 136 3.49 -5.18 -10.93
CA THR A 136 2.60 -5.46 -9.80
C THR A 136 2.72 -6.93 -9.39
N GLN A 137 2.85 -7.18 -8.09
CA GLN A 137 2.90 -8.52 -7.53
C GLN A 137 1.84 -8.68 -6.46
N SER A 138 1.14 -9.82 -6.45
CA SER A 138 0.15 -10.13 -5.42
C SER A 138 0.61 -11.33 -4.59
N VAL A 139 0.54 -11.21 -3.27
CA VAL A 139 0.94 -12.25 -2.32
C VAL A 139 -0.22 -12.54 -1.37
N SER A 140 -0.54 -13.82 -1.16
CA SER A 140 -1.60 -14.26 -0.24
C SER A 140 -0.99 -14.86 1.02
N LEU A 141 -1.12 -14.13 2.13
CA LEU A 141 -0.60 -14.51 3.43
C LEU A 141 -1.73 -15.04 4.32
N PRO A 142 -1.45 -16.02 5.22
CA PRO A 142 -2.41 -16.37 6.26
C PRO A 142 -2.70 -15.16 7.15
N LEU A 143 -3.89 -15.13 7.74
CA LEU A 143 -4.23 -14.08 8.71
C LEU A 143 -3.29 -14.17 9.92
N PRO A 144 -2.77 -13.03 10.41
CA PRO A 144 -1.97 -13.02 11.62
C PRO A 144 -2.81 -13.52 12.80
N VAL A 145 -2.17 -14.31 13.66
CA VAL A 145 -2.77 -14.85 14.87
C VAL A 145 -3.25 -13.70 15.75
N ASN A 146 -4.44 -13.81 16.33
CA ASN A 146 -4.98 -12.77 17.22
C ASN A 146 -3.99 -12.53 18.39
N LEU A 147 -3.81 -11.26 18.80
CA LEU A 147 -3.00 -10.87 19.98
C LEU A 147 -3.28 -11.76 21.21
N ILE A 148 -4.54 -12.10 21.48
CA ILE A 148 -4.92 -12.96 22.61
C ILE A 148 -4.31 -14.37 22.47
N GLN A 149 -4.21 -14.89 21.24
CA GLN A 149 -3.59 -16.18 20.97
C GLN A 149 -2.06 -16.09 21.01
N LEU A 150 -1.47 -14.95 20.62
CA LEU A 150 -0.02 -14.71 20.69
C LEU A 150 0.49 -14.66 22.15
N TYR A 151 -0.31 -14.07 23.04
CA TYR A 151 -0.03 -14.01 24.49
C TYR A 151 -0.67 -15.16 25.27
N LYS A 152 -1.32 -16.12 24.60
CA LYS A 152 -1.89 -17.27 25.27
C LYS A 152 -0.74 -18.15 25.75
N THR A 153 -0.64 -18.29 27.07
CA THR A 153 0.30 -19.20 27.70
C THR A 153 0.08 -20.62 27.14
N ASP A 154 1.19 -21.31 26.86
CA ASP A 154 1.15 -22.66 26.31
C ASP A 154 0.24 -23.55 27.18
N PRO A 155 -0.75 -24.25 26.60
CA PRO A 155 -1.63 -25.14 27.35
C PRO A 155 -0.88 -26.21 28.15
N ALA A 156 0.35 -26.57 27.78
CA ALA A 156 1.20 -27.45 28.60
C ALA A 156 1.60 -26.81 29.93
N ILE A 157 1.93 -25.51 29.93
CA ILE A 157 2.24 -24.75 31.15
C ILE A 157 0.98 -24.61 32.01
N VAL A 158 -0.17 -24.33 31.39
CA VAL A 158 -1.46 -24.26 32.11
C VAL A 158 -1.79 -25.60 32.77
N ARG A 159 -1.59 -26.72 32.07
CA ARG A 159 -1.78 -28.07 32.63
C ARG A 159 -0.85 -28.38 33.81
N GLU A 160 0.38 -27.87 33.79
CA GLU A 160 1.30 -28.04 34.91
C GLU A 160 0.90 -27.20 36.12
N ILE A 161 0.34 -26.00 35.91
CA ILE A 161 -0.23 -25.17 36.98
C ILE A 161 -1.49 -25.82 37.57
N ASP A 162 -2.36 -26.36 36.72
CA ASP A 162 -3.58 -27.07 37.13
C ASP A 162 -3.29 -28.44 37.77
N ARG A 163 -2.02 -28.87 37.78
CA ARG A 163 -1.61 -30.08 38.46
C ARG A 163 -1.75 -29.87 39.97
N PRO A 164 -2.57 -30.67 40.67
CA PRO A 164 -2.74 -30.51 42.11
C PRO A 164 -1.38 -30.72 42.81
N LEU A 165 -0.90 -29.66 43.45
CA LEU A 165 0.27 -29.68 44.33
C LEU A 165 -0.09 -30.42 45.63
N GLY A 166 -0.18 -31.74 45.54
CA GLY A 166 -0.40 -32.64 46.68
C GLY A 166 -1.83 -33.19 46.82
N PRO A 167 -2.01 -34.16 47.73
CA PRO A 167 -3.29 -34.84 47.92
C PRO A 167 -4.36 -33.86 48.45
N PRO A 168 -5.64 -34.03 48.06
CA PRO A 168 -6.71 -33.16 48.53
C PRO A 168 -6.73 -33.15 50.06
N HIS A 169 -6.64 -31.96 50.66
CA HIS A 169 -6.74 -31.82 52.11
C HIS A 169 -8.07 -32.40 52.59
N ARG A 170 -8.01 -33.58 53.22
CA ARG A 170 -9.14 -34.24 53.84
C ARG A 170 -9.62 -33.33 54.97
N ARG A 171 -10.73 -32.61 54.76
CA ARG A 171 -11.37 -31.83 55.84
C ARG A 171 -11.64 -32.80 56.99
N ARG A 172 -10.86 -32.68 58.07
CA ARG A 172 -11.04 -33.47 59.28
C ARG A 172 -12.37 -33.02 59.88
N ASN A 173 -13.39 -33.87 59.80
CA ASN A 173 -14.63 -33.68 60.54
C ASN A 173 -14.28 -33.60 62.03
N ILE A 174 -14.40 -32.41 62.61
CA ILE A 174 -14.34 -32.20 64.05
C ILE A 174 -15.64 -32.80 64.59
N ARG A 175 -15.58 -34.06 65.07
CA ARG A 175 -16.64 -34.61 65.91
C ARG A 175 -16.40 -34.08 67.31
N HIS A 176 -17.27 -33.19 67.77
CA HIS A 176 -17.43 -32.89 69.18
C HIS A 176 -17.87 -34.18 69.90
N ALA A 177 -17.13 -34.56 70.94
CA ALA A 177 -17.53 -35.58 71.90
C ALA A 177 -17.98 -34.87 73.18
N GLU A 178 -19.15 -35.27 73.66
CA GLU A 178 -19.72 -34.97 74.99
C GLU A 178 -18.91 -35.60 76.11
#